data_AF-A0A7V6I379-F1
#
_entry.id   AF-A0A7V6I379-F1
#
_cell.length_a   1.000
_cell.length_b   1.000
_cell.length_c   1.000
_cell.angle_alpha   90.00
_cell.angle_beta   90.00
_cell.angle_gamma   90.00
#
_symmetry.space_group_name_H-M   'P 1'
#
loop_
_entity.id
_entity.type
_entity.pdbx_description
1 polymer ?
#
loop_
_entity_poly.entity_id
_entity_poly.type
_entity_poly.pdbx_seq_one_letter_code
_entity_poly.pdbx_strand_id
1 'polypeptide(L)'
;MKEDFLTIEKETKEEFERIAGVIFNKFAIVNHQSTFRIVEIEFYWNSKKHPDKSTYERKYVDPKRGEWFFHYSGVDIALKNEKTGGYGGILIRGIYDINENKKYSGPMVCAMKLFSGTSVFNESIKTKLVDYPFTESEIKTKPRKNLGENAKESGTDKLNYNFYIEPYIIQ
;
A
#
# COMPACT_ATOMS: atom_id res chain seq x y z
N MET A 1 5.34 -0.31 17.97
CA MET A 1 4.10 0.20 18.61
C MET A 1 3.10 0.86 17.65
N LYS A 2 3.48 1.76 16.73
CA LYS A 2 2.50 2.33 15.76
C LYS A 2 2.33 1.54 14.47
N GLU A 3 3.34 0.78 14.08
CA GLU A 3 3.39 0.00 12.82
C GLU A 3 3.21 -1.51 13.05
N ASP A 4 2.96 -1.94 14.29
CA ASP A 4 2.91 -3.37 14.63
C ASP A 4 1.75 -4.07 13.91
N PHE A 5 0.70 -3.32 13.55
CA PHE A 5 -0.41 -3.82 12.75
C PHE A 5 0.02 -4.27 11.36
N LEU A 6 1.16 -3.79 10.82
CA LEU A 6 1.74 -4.21 9.53
C LEU A 6 2.48 -5.56 9.62
N THR A 7 2.58 -6.16 10.81
CA THR A 7 3.24 -7.46 10.97
C THR A 7 2.39 -8.55 10.32
N ILE A 8 3.05 -9.35 9.47
CA ILE A 8 2.49 -10.54 8.82
C ILE A 8 3.19 -11.75 9.42
N GLU A 9 2.44 -12.68 10.02
CA GLU A 9 3.00 -13.87 10.67
C GLU A 9 2.45 -15.17 10.06
N LYS A 10 1.14 -15.20 9.76
CA LYS A 10 0.45 -16.35 9.18
C LYS A 10 0.52 -16.37 7.66
N GLU A 11 0.77 -15.21 7.03
CA GLU A 11 0.91 -15.05 5.58
C GLU A 11 -0.37 -15.43 4.82
N THR A 12 -1.54 -15.09 5.40
CA THR A 12 -2.84 -15.41 4.81
C THR A 12 -3.58 -14.18 4.29
N LYS A 13 -4.61 -14.40 3.46
CA LYS A 13 -5.48 -13.33 2.95
C LYS A 13 -6.12 -12.55 4.11
N GLU A 14 -6.54 -13.24 5.17
CA GLU A 14 -7.22 -12.63 6.32
C GLU A 14 -6.31 -11.66 7.07
N GLU A 15 -5.01 -11.93 7.17
CA GLU A 15 -4.05 -10.97 7.72
C GLU A 15 -3.92 -9.74 6.83
N PHE A 16 -3.85 -9.92 5.51
CA PHE A 16 -3.78 -8.81 4.56
C PHE A 16 -5.06 -7.96 4.61
N GLU A 17 -6.22 -8.60 4.73
CA GLU A 17 -7.52 -7.95 4.87
C GLU A 17 -7.61 -7.14 6.16
N ARG A 18 -7.14 -7.69 7.29
CA ARG A 18 -7.03 -6.95 8.56
C ARG A 18 -6.16 -5.72 8.42
N ILE A 19 -4.99 -5.85 7.79
CA ILE A 19 -4.08 -4.72 7.54
C ILE A 19 -4.76 -3.68 6.65
N ALA A 20 -5.38 -4.09 5.55
CA ALA A 20 -6.12 -3.23 4.64
C ALA A 20 -7.20 -2.43 5.39
N GLY A 21 -7.98 -3.08 6.25
CA GLY A 21 -9.03 -2.42 7.02
C GLY A 21 -8.50 -1.36 7.98
N VAL A 22 -7.38 -1.64 8.64
CA VAL A 22 -6.70 -0.64 9.48
C VAL A 22 -6.25 0.55 8.62
N ILE A 23 -5.61 0.31 7.48
CA ILE A 23 -5.13 1.37 6.58
C ILE A 23 -6.29 2.23 6.06
N PHE A 24 -7.34 1.62 5.53
CA PHE A 24 -8.45 2.33 4.89
C PHE A 24 -9.35 3.11 5.85
N ASN A 25 -9.51 2.62 7.07
CA ASN A 25 -10.50 3.16 8.01
C ASN A 25 -9.88 3.96 9.16
N LYS A 26 -8.58 3.80 9.43
CA LYS A 26 -7.93 4.49 10.55
C LYS A 26 -6.84 5.47 10.15
N PHE A 27 -6.35 5.42 8.91
CA PHE A 27 -5.23 6.25 8.49
C PHE A 27 -5.49 7.06 7.23
N ALA A 28 -5.10 8.33 7.26
CA ALA A 28 -4.95 9.17 6.07
C ALA A 28 -3.46 9.35 5.74
N ILE A 29 -3.13 9.56 4.47
CA ILE A 29 -1.82 10.08 4.08
C ILE A 29 -1.91 11.61 4.09
N VAL A 30 -0.99 12.27 4.78
CA VAL A 30 -0.83 13.73 4.71
C VAL A 30 0.49 14.04 4.03
N ASN A 31 0.46 14.96 3.06
CA ASN A 31 1.66 15.57 2.49
C ASN A 31 1.59 17.10 2.62
N HIS A 32 2.47 17.81 1.92
CA HIS A 32 2.56 19.27 1.96
C HIS A 32 1.35 20.00 1.31
N GLN A 33 0.50 19.28 0.57
CA GLN A 33 -0.62 19.86 -0.19
C GLN A 33 -1.98 19.49 0.40
N SER A 34 -2.18 18.22 0.74
CA SER A 34 -3.51 17.71 1.09
C SER A 34 -3.48 16.53 2.07
N THR A 35 -4.69 16.12 2.46
CA THR A 35 -4.98 14.91 3.22
C THR A 35 -5.72 13.93 2.31
N PHE A 36 -5.23 12.71 2.25
CA PHE A 36 -5.73 11.67 1.35
C PHE A 36 -6.22 10.45 2.13
N ARG A 37 -7.39 9.95 1.77
CA ARG A 37 -7.82 8.59 2.15
C ARG A 37 -7.26 7.60 1.15
N ILE A 38 -6.64 6.51 1.61
CA ILE A 38 -6.25 5.40 0.74
C ILE A 38 -7.52 4.60 0.42
N VAL A 39 -7.76 4.26 -0.86
CA VAL A 39 -9.01 3.60 -1.31
C VAL A 39 -8.81 2.36 -2.17
N GLU A 40 -7.60 2.08 -2.66
CA GLU A 40 -7.24 0.82 -3.34
C GLU A 40 -5.76 0.50 -3.07
N ILE A 41 -5.47 -0.73 -2.65
CA ILE A 41 -4.11 -1.24 -2.41
C ILE A 41 -3.94 -2.66 -2.94
N GLU A 42 -2.71 -3.06 -3.25
CA GLU A 42 -2.34 -4.44 -3.58
C GLU A 42 -1.23 -4.95 -2.64
N PHE A 43 -1.38 -6.17 -2.14
CA PHE A 43 -0.33 -6.83 -1.35
C PHE A 43 0.59 -7.64 -2.25
N TYR A 44 1.89 -7.47 -2.02
CA TYR A 44 2.97 -8.30 -2.53
C TYR A 44 3.78 -8.79 -1.34
N TRP A 45 3.85 -10.10 -1.15
CA TRP A 45 4.55 -10.71 -0.02
C TRP A 45 5.25 -11.96 -0.49
N ASN A 46 6.56 -12.03 -0.30
CA ASN A 46 7.36 -13.19 -0.65
C ASN A 46 8.05 -13.72 0.61
N SER A 47 7.92 -15.03 0.83
CA SER A 47 8.60 -15.78 1.88
C SER A 47 8.83 -17.22 1.41
N LYS A 48 9.48 -18.05 2.23
CA LYS A 48 9.58 -19.49 1.98
C LYS A 48 8.22 -20.20 1.97
N LYS A 49 7.26 -19.76 2.78
CA LYS A 49 5.92 -20.36 2.91
C LYS A 49 4.91 -19.74 1.96
N HIS A 50 5.16 -18.51 1.51
CA HIS A 50 4.32 -17.77 0.59
C HIS A 50 5.21 -17.24 -0.55
N PRO A 51 5.54 -18.08 -1.54
CA PRO A 51 6.34 -17.66 -2.66
C PRO A 51 5.52 -16.76 -3.59
N ASP A 52 5.96 -15.52 -3.74
CA ASP A 52 5.40 -14.57 -4.71
C ASP A 52 6.54 -13.93 -5.51
N LYS A 53 6.83 -14.54 -6.66
CA LYS A 53 7.87 -14.08 -7.60
C LYS A 53 7.55 -12.74 -8.26
N SER A 54 6.36 -12.18 -8.07
CA SER A 54 6.01 -10.84 -8.54
C SER A 54 6.41 -9.74 -7.54
N THR A 55 6.82 -10.11 -6.33
CA THR A 55 7.30 -9.17 -5.32
C THR A 55 8.68 -8.61 -5.70
N TYR A 56 8.79 -7.28 -5.70
CA TYR A 56 10.07 -6.61 -5.99
C TYR A 56 11.16 -6.98 -4.97
N GLU A 57 12.29 -7.47 -5.47
CA GLU A 57 13.46 -7.72 -4.63
C GLU A 57 14.01 -6.44 -3.98
N ARG A 58 14.51 -6.57 -2.76
CA ARG A 58 15.12 -5.47 -1.97
C ARG A 58 16.62 -5.35 -2.27
N LYS A 59 16.98 -5.30 -3.55
CA LYS A 59 18.38 -5.39 -4.03
C LYS A 59 19.20 -4.12 -3.78
N TYR A 60 18.60 -2.95 -4.01
CA TYR A 60 19.30 -1.66 -3.98
C TYR A 60 19.05 -0.87 -2.70
N VAL A 61 17.97 -1.20 -1.98
CA VAL A 61 17.58 -0.62 -0.70
C VAL A 61 16.92 -1.73 0.13
N ASP A 62 17.13 -1.70 1.45
CA ASP A 62 16.53 -2.62 2.41
C ASP A 62 15.58 -1.85 3.35
N PRO A 63 14.36 -1.52 2.89
CA PRO A 63 13.42 -0.72 3.66
C PRO A 63 12.93 -1.50 4.88
N LYS A 64 12.87 -0.83 6.01
CA LYS A 64 12.20 -1.37 7.20
C LYS A 64 10.69 -1.40 6.98
N ARG A 65 10.00 -2.25 7.74
CA ARG A 65 8.53 -2.26 7.76
C ARG A 65 8.02 -0.84 8.04
N GLY A 66 7.03 -0.39 7.27
CA GLY A 66 6.44 0.96 7.38
C GLY A 66 7.13 2.04 6.55
N GLU A 67 8.34 1.83 6.04
CA GLU A 67 9.03 2.81 5.20
C GLU A 67 8.45 2.86 3.78
N TRP A 68 8.55 4.01 3.13
CA TRP A 68 8.20 4.15 1.71
C TRP A 68 9.22 3.42 0.84
N PHE A 69 8.76 2.54 -0.03
CA PHE A 69 9.61 1.85 -1.00
C PHE A 69 9.17 2.18 -2.42
N PHE A 70 10.01 2.91 -3.15
CA PHE A 70 9.76 3.29 -4.54
C PHE A 70 10.29 2.24 -5.51
N HIS A 71 9.51 1.96 -6.54
CA HIS A 71 9.89 1.06 -7.63
C HIS A 71 9.18 1.49 -8.93
N TYR A 72 9.50 0.83 -10.04
CA TYR A 72 9.04 1.22 -11.37
C TYR A 72 7.51 1.22 -11.56
N SER A 73 6.76 0.55 -10.69
CA SER A 73 5.30 0.48 -10.79
C SER A 73 4.57 1.40 -9.81
N GLY A 74 5.28 2.05 -8.87
CA GLY A 74 4.66 2.94 -7.90
C GLY A 74 5.44 3.04 -6.60
N VAL A 75 4.69 3.13 -5.51
CA VAL A 75 5.21 3.24 -4.15
C VAL A 75 4.47 2.29 -3.23
N ASP A 76 5.25 1.55 -2.46
CA ASP A 76 4.79 0.62 -1.44
C ASP A 76 4.93 1.24 -0.05
N ILE A 77 4.05 0.84 0.88
CA ILE A 77 4.41 0.76 2.29
C ILE A 77 5.16 -0.57 2.47
N ALA A 78 6.44 -0.50 2.83
CA ALA A 78 7.29 -1.68 2.94
C ALA A 78 6.83 -2.61 4.07
N LEU A 79 6.92 -3.91 3.81
CA LEU A 79 6.62 -4.99 4.75
C LEU A 79 7.87 -5.84 4.93
N LYS A 80 8.17 -6.20 6.18
CA LYS A 80 9.30 -7.05 6.53
C LYS A 80 9.01 -7.85 7.81
N ASN A 81 9.40 -9.11 7.80
CA ASN A 81 9.41 -9.98 8.97
C ASN A 81 10.71 -10.82 8.99
N GLU A 82 11.65 -10.42 9.84
CA GLU A 82 12.95 -11.10 9.99
C GLU A 82 12.81 -12.54 10.49
N LYS A 83 11.76 -12.86 11.28
CA LYS A 83 11.56 -14.21 11.82
C LYS A 83 11.15 -15.21 10.75
N THR A 84 10.30 -14.80 9.81
CA THR A 84 9.86 -15.65 8.69
C THR A 84 10.77 -15.53 7.47
N GLY A 85 11.63 -14.51 7.44
CA GLY A 85 12.39 -14.11 6.25
C GLY A 85 11.51 -13.47 5.17
N GLY A 86 10.27 -13.10 5.52
CA GLY A 86 9.31 -12.54 4.58
C GLY A 86 9.54 -11.06 4.31
N TYR A 87 9.38 -10.66 3.05
CA TYR A 87 9.50 -9.28 2.60
C TYR A 87 8.45 -8.96 1.54
N GLY A 88 8.15 -7.68 1.39
CA GLY A 88 7.23 -7.22 0.35
C GLY A 88 6.73 -5.82 0.61
N GLY A 89 5.56 -5.51 0.06
CA GLY A 89 5.01 -4.17 0.12
C GLY A 89 3.51 -4.12 -0.14
N ILE A 90 2.91 -3.00 0.31
CA ILE A 90 1.53 -2.63 0.04
C ILE A 90 1.55 -1.53 -1.01
N LEU A 91 1.30 -1.90 -2.27
CA LEU A 91 1.27 -0.97 -3.39
C LEU A 91 0.04 -0.08 -3.29
N ILE A 92 0.24 1.24 -3.25
CA ILE A 92 -0.86 2.21 -3.26
C ILE A 92 -1.38 2.38 -4.68
N ARG A 93 -2.67 2.10 -4.91
CA ARG A 93 -3.29 2.14 -6.25
C ARG A 93 -4.39 3.16 -6.40
N GLY A 94 -4.99 3.58 -5.30
CA GLY A 94 -6.05 4.57 -5.29
C GLY A 94 -5.97 5.42 -4.04
N ILE A 95 -6.07 6.73 -4.23
CA ILE A 95 -6.20 7.71 -3.16
C ILE A 95 -7.37 8.66 -3.46
N TYR A 96 -8.00 9.14 -2.40
CA TYR A 96 -9.04 10.15 -2.45
C TYR A 96 -8.56 11.40 -1.74
N ASP A 97 -8.42 12.49 -2.48
CA ASP A 97 -8.09 13.81 -1.92
C ASP A 97 -9.33 14.38 -1.24
N ILE A 98 -9.26 14.54 0.08
CA ILE A 98 -10.39 15.00 0.89
C ILE A 98 -10.66 16.48 0.64
N ASN A 99 -9.62 17.27 0.41
CA ASN A 99 -9.74 18.71 0.18
C ASN A 99 -10.31 19.01 -1.20
N GLU A 100 -9.89 18.25 -2.23
CA GLU A 100 -10.35 18.43 -3.62
C GLU A 100 -11.60 17.61 -3.96
N ASN A 101 -12.07 16.75 -3.06
CA ASN A 101 -13.17 15.81 -3.29
C ASN A 101 -12.96 14.95 -4.56
N LYS A 102 -11.73 14.47 -4.77
CA LYS A 102 -11.29 13.86 -6.03
C LYS A 102 -10.53 12.55 -5.84
N LYS A 103 -10.93 11.53 -6.60
CA LYS A 103 -10.22 10.24 -6.67
C LYS A 103 -9.09 10.28 -7.70
N TYR A 104 -7.93 9.78 -7.30
CA TYR A 104 -6.79 9.47 -8.17
C TYR A 104 -6.60 7.96 -8.21
N SER A 105 -6.48 7.41 -9.43
CA SER A 105 -6.41 5.95 -9.65
C SER A 105 -5.22 5.60 -10.52
N GLY A 106 -4.52 4.54 -10.16
CA GLY A 106 -3.28 4.09 -10.78
C GLY A 106 -2.07 4.31 -9.86
N PRO A 107 -1.18 3.32 -9.71
CA PRO A 107 -0.13 3.39 -8.70
C PRO A 107 0.90 4.49 -8.95
N MET A 108 1.32 4.68 -10.20
CA MET A 108 2.20 5.81 -10.56
C MET A 108 1.52 7.17 -10.38
N VAL A 109 0.23 7.28 -10.69
CA VAL A 109 -0.53 8.53 -10.48
C VAL A 109 -0.58 8.87 -8.99
N CYS A 110 -0.84 7.86 -8.14
CA CYS A 110 -0.82 8.03 -6.69
C CYS A 110 0.57 8.45 -6.20
N ALA A 111 1.64 7.77 -6.63
CA ALA A 111 3.01 8.13 -6.27
C ALA A 111 3.33 9.59 -6.66
N MET A 112 3.01 10.00 -7.89
CA MET A 112 3.24 11.37 -8.34
C MET A 112 2.45 12.40 -7.51
N LYS A 113 1.15 12.17 -7.25
CA LYS A 113 0.33 13.10 -6.46
C LYS A 113 0.80 13.19 -5.00
N LEU A 114 1.28 12.08 -4.42
CA LEU A 114 1.70 12.04 -3.03
C LEU A 114 3.08 12.67 -2.77
N PHE A 115 4.00 12.61 -3.74
CA PHE A 115 5.42 12.89 -3.50
C PHE A 115 6.03 14.01 -4.38
N SER A 116 5.41 14.37 -5.51
CA SER A 116 5.88 15.50 -6.34
C SER A 116 5.54 16.86 -5.72
N GLY A 117 6.21 17.92 -6.18
CA GLY A 117 5.92 19.29 -5.75
C GLY A 117 6.77 19.78 -4.57
N THR A 118 7.72 18.97 -4.09
CA THR A 118 8.71 19.36 -3.09
C THR A 118 9.97 19.92 -3.76
N SER A 119 10.55 20.98 -3.17
CA SER A 119 11.78 21.59 -3.68
C SER A 119 13.00 20.77 -3.28
N VAL A 120 13.85 20.43 -4.26
CA VAL A 120 15.14 19.73 -4.02
C VAL A 120 16.13 20.54 -3.16
N PHE A 121 15.90 21.85 -2.97
CA PHE A 121 16.78 22.72 -2.20
C PHE A 121 16.23 23.07 -0.81
N ASN A 122 14.91 23.10 -0.66
CA ASN A 122 14.29 23.75 0.49
C ASN A 122 13.35 22.82 1.29
N GLU A 123 12.99 21.65 0.75
CA GLU A 123 12.02 20.77 1.39
C GLU A 123 12.44 19.30 1.32
N SER A 124 12.40 18.63 2.48
CA SER A 124 12.37 17.17 2.50
C SER A 124 10.95 16.67 2.27
N ILE A 125 10.82 15.49 1.67
CA ILE A 125 9.55 14.78 1.59
C ILE A 125 9.04 14.48 3.01
N LYS A 126 7.88 15.04 3.38
CA LYS A 126 7.24 14.85 4.70
C LYS A 126 5.96 13.99 4.67
N THR A 127 5.72 13.28 3.56
CA THR A 127 4.53 12.46 3.34
C THR A 127 4.47 11.29 4.33
N LYS A 128 3.37 11.17 5.10
CA LYS A 128 3.24 10.17 6.17
C LYS A 128 1.79 9.74 6.41
N LEU A 129 1.61 8.55 6.99
CA LEU A 129 0.30 8.14 7.53
C LEU A 129 0.04 8.80 8.89
N VAL A 130 -1.18 9.28 9.09
CA VAL A 130 -1.67 9.85 10.35
C VAL A 130 -3.02 9.23 10.70
N ASP A 131 -3.30 9.08 12.00
CA ASP A 131 -4.61 8.64 12.46
C ASP A 131 -5.67 9.63 11.96
N TYR A 132 -6.78 9.12 11.42
CA TYR A 132 -7.84 9.95 10.86
C TYR A 132 -9.22 9.32 11.10
N PRO A 133 -10.23 10.10 11.53
CA PRO A 133 -11.54 9.58 11.96
C PRO A 133 -12.48 9.32 10.77
N PHE A 134 -12.12 8.40 9.88
CA PHE A 134 -13.02 8.03 8.79
C PHE A 134 -14.25 7.26 9.29
N THR A 135 -15.39 7.46 8.63
CA THR A 135 -16.48 6.48 8.68
C THR A 135 -15.99 5.17 8.07
N GLU A 136 -16.14 4.07 8.80
CA GLU A 136 -15.72 2.75 8.36
C GLU A 136 -16.42 2.38 7.06
N SER A 137 -15.63 1.95 6.07
CA SER A 137 -16.13 1.47 4.78
C SER A 137 -15.94 -0.04 4.66
N GLU A 138 -16.90 -0.69 4.01
CA GLU A 138 -16.82 -2.11 3.67
C GLU A 138 -15.67 -2.35 2.69
N ILE A 139 -14.81 -3.30 3.03
CA ILE A 139 -13.66 -3.69 2.21
C ILE A 139 -14.09 -4.73 1.19
N LYS A 140 -13.72 -4.50 -0.07
CA LYS A 140 -13.93 -5.45 -1.16
C LYS A 140 -12.59 -5.96 -1.65
N THR A 141 -12.59 -7.15 -2.25
CA THR A 141 -11.36 -7.80 -2.74
C THR A 141 -11.53 -8.35 -4.14
N LYS A 142 -10.42 -8.39 -4.90
CA LYS A 142 -10.34 -8.96 -6.25
C LYS A 142 -8.90 -9.38 -6.57
N PRO A 143 -8.65 -10.09 -7.68
CA PRO A 143 -7.28 -10.36 -8.13
C PRO A 143 -6.50 -9.08 -8.43
N ARG A 144 -5.18 -9.14 -8.27
CA ARG A 144 -4.27 -8.03 -8.60
C ARG A 144 -4.24 -7.76 -10.10
N LYS A 145 -4.00 -6.51 -10.48
CA LYS A 145 -4.02 -6.05 -11.88
C LYS A 145 -2.62 -6.05 -12.50
N ASN A 146 -2.53 -6.31 -13.80
CA ASN A 146 -1.32 -6.19 -14.62
C ASN A 146 -0.13 -7.02 -14.12
N LEU A 147 -0.40 -8.23 -13.65
CA LEU A 147 0.66 -9.14 -13.21
C LEU A 147 1.35 -9.81 -14.41
N GLY A 148 2.69 -9.89 -14.34
CA GLY A 148 3.52 -10.57 -15.34
C GLY A 148 3.62 -12.08 -15.11
N GLU A 149 4.42 -12.75 -15.95
CA GLU A 149 4.60 -14.21 -15.93
C GLU A 149 5.06 -14.75 -14.56
N ASN A 150 5.93 -14.01 -13.85
CA ASN A 150 6.38 -14.40 -12.52
C ASN A 150 5.24 -14.69 -11.55
N ALA A 151 4.16 -13.90 -11.59
CA ALA A 151 3.02 -14.10 -10.70
C ALA A 151 2.24 -15.37 -11.06
N LYS A 152 2.17 -15.70 -12.35
CA LYS A 152 1.54 -16.93 -12.85
C LYS A 152 2.36 -18.15 -12.47
N GLU A 153 3.68 -18.06 -12.56
CA GLU A 153 4.60 -19.13 -12.13
C GLU A 153 4.45 -19.45 -10.64
N SER A 154 4.23 -18.44 -9.80
CA SER A 154 3.96 -18.65 -8.37
C SER A 154 2.47 -18.93 -8.06
N GLY A 155 1.59 -18.87 -9.06
CA GLY A 155 0.13 -19.02 -8.90
C GLY A 155 -0.55 -17.87 -8.13
N THR A 156 0.19 -16.79 -7.88
CA THR A 156 -0.26 -15.65 -7.08
C THR A 156 -1.09 -14.66 -7.89
N ASP A 157 -1.19 -14.84 -9.21
CA ASP A 157 -2.05 -14.09 -10.11
C ASP A 157 -3.55 -14.30 -9.84
N LYS A 158 -3.89 -15.44 -9.26
CA LYS A 158 -5.26 -15.84 -8.94
C LYS A 158 -5.71 -15.40 -7.54
N LEU A 159 -4.80 -14.87 -6.73
CA LEU A 159 -5.07 -14.51 -5.34
C LEU A 159 -5.74 -13.13 -5.24
N ASN A 160 -6.76 -13.05 -4.38
CA ASN A 160 -7.54 -11.83 -4.16
C ASN A 160 -6.81 -10.86 -3.21
N TYR A 161 -5.66 -10.34 -3.65
CA TYR A 161 -4.78 -9.45 -2.88
C TYR A 161 -4.86 -7.99 -3.32
N ASN A 162 -5.81 -7.63 -4.18
CA ASN A 162 -6.24 -6.25 -4.37
C ASN A 162 -7.43 -5.98 -3.44
N PHE A 163 -7.26 -5.03 -2.53
CA PHE A 163 -8.29 -4.59 -1.59
C PHE A 163 -8.70 -3.16 -1.93
N TYR A 164 -9.98 -2.84 -1.79
CA TYR A 164 -10.48 -1.50 -2.08
C TYR A 164 -11.75 -1.17 -1.30
N ILE A 165 -12.04 0.12 -1.20
CA ILE A 165 -13.27 0.67 -0.64
C ILE A 165 -13.87 1.68 -1.62
N GLU A 166 -15.17 1.91 -1.52
CA GLU A 166 -15.79 3.10 -2.10
C GLU A 166 -15.80 4.20 -1.03
N PRO A 167 -15.11 5.34 -1.23
CA PRO A 167 -15.12 6.40 -0.24
C PRO A 167 -16.53 6.98 -0.14
N TYR A 168 -17.03 7.14 1.09
CA TYR A 168 -18.24 7.91 1.32
C TYR A 168 -18.00 9.35 0.84
N ILE A 169 -18.71 9.75 -0.21
CA ILE A 169 -18.78 11.14 -0.63
C ILE A 169 -19.74 11.81 0.36
N ILE A 170 -19.21 12.61 1.28
CA ILE A 170 -20.06 13.55 2.02
C ILE A 170 -20.49 14.59 0.98
N GLN A 171 -21.77 14.53 0.59
CA GLN A 171 -22.40 15.54 -0.26
C GLN A 171 -22.62 16.82 0.52
#